data_AF-A0A2S7KR46-F1
#
_entry.id   AF-A0A2S7KR46-F1
#
_cell.length_a   1.000
_cell.length_b   1.000
_cell.length_c   1.000
_cell.angle_alpha   90.00
_cell.angle_beta   90.00
_cell.angle_gamma   90.00
#
_symmetry.space_group_name_H-M   'P 1'
#
loop_
_entity.id
_entity.type
_entity.pdbx_description
1 polymer ?
#
loop_
_entity_poly.entity_id
_entity_poly.type
_entity_poly.pdbx_seq_one_letter_code
_entity_poly.pdbx_strand_id
1 'polypeptide(L)'
;MQDTQTITLSEDLFSDHPNNQNGWSQDYAELIIRTALKEMSHPVNPDEVKFTLYTSQALVQDNPHSEVCFVETDQPGFFFVMRDMMNSINVVYNRWD
;
A
#
# COMPACT_ATOMS: atom_id res chain seq x y z
N MET A 1 -2.43 -1.00 20.85
CA MET A 1 -2.05 -1.02 19.43
C MET A 1 -3.32 -1.39 18.66
N GLN A 2 -3.67 -0.70 17.58
CA GLN A 2 -4.90 -1.04 16.83
C GLN A 2 -4.61 -2.24 15.92
N ASP A 3 -5.49 -3.24 15.94
CA ASP A 3 -5.34 -4.51 15.20
C ASP A 3 -5.48 -4.31 13.68
N THR A 4 -6.26 -3.31 13.28
CA THR A 4 -6.48 -2.89 11.88
C THR A 4 -6.46 -1.37 11.81
N GLN A 5 -5.83 -0.82 10.78
CA GLN A 5 -5.85 0.62 10.49
C GLN A 5 -6.02 0.86 8.99
N THR A 6 -6.66 1.96 8.63
CA THR A 6 -6.80 2.40 7.25
C THR A 6 -6.36 3.85 7.14
N ILE A 7 -5.61 4.15 6.09
CA ILE A 7 -5.24 5.51 5.73
C ILE A 7 -5.44 5.74 4.24
N THR A 8 -5.88 6.94 3.89
CA THR A 8 -5.98 7.41 2.52
C THR A 8 -4.88 8.45 2.29
N LEU A 9 -4.05 8.21 1.29
CA LEU A 9 -2.94 9.08 0.89
C LEU A 9 -3.29 9.73 -0.46
N SER A 10 -2.87 10.98 -0.66
CA SER A 10 -2.94 11.59 -1.99
C SER A 10 -1.89 10.94 -2.90
N GLU A 11 -2.27 10.56 -4.12
CA GLU A 11 -1.33 10.00 -5.10
C GLU A 11 -0.28 11.04 -5.54
N ASP A 12 -0.57 12.33 -5.42
CA ASP A 12 0.36 13.42 -5.77
C ASP A 12 1.64 13.41 -4.91
N LEU A 13 1.59 12.81 -3.71
CA LEU A 13 2.75 12.62 -2.83
C LEU A 13 3.85 11.76 -3.46
N PHE A 14 3.53 11.02 -4.52
CA PHE A 14 4.42 10.07 -5.17
C PHE A 14 4.68 10.43 -6.63
N SER A 15 4.59 11.71 -6.99
CA SER A 15 4.68 12.21 -8.37
C SER A 15 6.01 11.90 -9.06
N ASP A 16 7.08 11.69 -8.31
CA ASP A 16 8.39 11.32 -8.84
C ASP A 16 8.54 9.83 -9.22
N HIS A 17 7.56 8.98 -8.87
CA HIS A 17 7.62 7.54 -9.15
C HIS A 17 7.02 7.21 -10.53
N PRO A 18 7.67 6.36 -11.37
CA PRO A 18 7.19 6.04 -12.72
C PRO A 18 5.81 5.33 -12.77
N ASN A 19 5.40 4.72 -11.65
CA ASN A 19 4.08 4.07 -11.51
C ASN A 19 3.00 4.99 -10.93
N ASN A 20 3.28 6.27 -10.68
CA ASN A 20 2.25 7.25 -10.36
C ASN A 20 1.20 7.29 -11.48
N GLN A 21 -0.07 7.04 -11.15
CA GLN A 21 -1.19 6.93 -12.09
C GLN A 21 -0.99 5.88 -13.21
N ASN A 22 0.04 5.03 -13.11
CA ASN A 22 0.49 4.15 -14.19
C ASN A 22 0.68 2.71 -13.67
N GLY A 23 -0.41 2.14 -13.15
CA GLY A 23 -0.46 0.75 -12.68
C GLY A 23 0.26 0.50 -11.36
N TRP A 24 0.37 -0.78 -10.98
CA TRP A 24 1.03 -1.20 -9.75
C TRP A 24 2.33 -1.94 -10.01
N SER A 25 3.29 -1.70 -9.14
CA SER A 25 4.54 -2.43 -9.06
C SER A 25 4.90 -2.65 -7.59
N GLN A 26 5.74 -3.64 -7.32
CA GLN A 26 6.14 -3.97 -5.96
C GLN A 26 6.82 -2.79 -5.27
N ASP A 27 7.83 -2.18 -5.91
CA ASP A 27 8.56 -1.03 -5.39
C ASP A 27 7.66 0.18 -5.09
N TYR A 28 6.64 0.42 -5.93
CA TYR A 28 5.66 1.47 -5.68
C TYR A 28 4.78 1.17 -4.47
N ALA A 29 4.27 -0.05 -4.36
CA ALA A 29 3.47 -0.47 -3.21
C ALA A 29 4.29 -0.41 -1.91
N GLU A 30 5.56 -0.81 -1.94
CA GLU A 30 6.48 -0.70 -0.80
C GLU A 30 6.70 0.76 -0.38
N LEU A 31 6.95 1.67 -1.33
CA LEU A 31 7.08 3.11 -1.07
C LEU A 31 5.83 3.66 -0.37
N ILE A 32 4.65 3.33 -0.89
CA ILE A 32 3.36 3.76 -0.34
C ILE A 32 3.17 3.23 1.08
N ILE A 33 3.46 1.95 1.32
CA ILE A 33 3.32 1.35 2.66
C ILE A 33 4.26 2.00 3.65
N ARG A 34 5.51 2.29 3.28
CA ARG A 34 6.45 2.99 4.15
C ARG A 34 5.93 4.39 4.50
N THR A 35 5.40 5.13 3.53
CA THR A 35 4.76 6.43 3.78
C THR A 35 3.52 6.30 4.67
N ALA A 36 2.68 5.30 4.43
CA ALA A 36 1.49 5.02 5.24
C ALA A 36 1.86 4.77 6.71
N LEU A 37 2.90 3.98 6.96
CA LEU A 37 3.39 3.71 8.32
C LEU A 37 3.93 4.98 9.00
N LYS A 38 4.59 5.88 8.25
CA LYS A 38 5.04 7.19 8.75
C LYS A 38 3.84 8.05 9.16
N GLU A 39 2.86 8.21 8.28
CA GLU A 39 1.67 9.04 8.52
C GLU A 39 0.78 8.49 9.64
N MET A 40 0.63 7.17 9.75
CA MET A 40 -0.09 6.52 10.85
C MET A 40 0.66 6.60 12.20
N SER A 41 1.88 7.14 12.22
CA SER A 41 2.76 7.12 13.40
C SER A 41 2.92 5.71 13.98
N HIS A 42 3.02 4.71 13.10
CA HIS A 42 3.15 3.31 13.50
C HIS A 42 4.47 3.10 14.26
N PRO A 43 4.50 2.29 15.35
CA PRO A 43 5.70 2.14 16.19
C PRO A 43 6.88 1.43 15.48
N VAL A 44 6.63 0.74 14.38
CA VAL A 44 7.69 0.09 13.58
C VAL A 44 8.39 1.13 12.73
N ASN A 45 9.71 1.10 12.71
CA ASN A 45 10.51 1.91 11.80
C ASN A 45 10.19 1.53 10.34
N PRO A 46 9.59 2.43 9.55
CA PRO A 46 9.14 2.11 8.20
C PRO A 46 10.29 1.73 7.27
N ASP A 47 11.51 2.19 7.51
CA ASP A 47 12.67 1.90 6.67
C ASP A 47 13.27 0.50 6.94
N GLU A 48 12.93 -0.11 8.08
CA GLU A 48 13.38 -1.46 8.48
C GLU A 48 12.38 -2.58 8.13
N VAL A 49 11.20 -2.21 7.60
CA VAL A 49 10.19 -3.17 7.18
C VAL A 49 10.72 -4.06 6.05
N LYS A 50 10.61 -5.37 6.27
CA LYS A 50 10.97 -6.41 5.29
C LYS A 50 9.71 -6.94 4.62
N PHE A 51 9.62 -6.72 3.32
CA PHE A 51 8.54 -7.21 2.47
C PHE A 51 8.85 -8.64 2.01
N THR A 52 7.90 -9.54 2.19
CA THR A 52 8.07 -10.99 1.95
C THR A 52 7.29 -11.48 0.74
N LEU A 53 6.10 -10.93 0.51
CA LEU A 53 5.25 -11.28 -0.62
C LEU A 53 4.57 -10.05 -1.19
N TYR A 54 4.48 -10.00 -2.52
CA TYR A 54 3.70 -9.03 -3.27
C TYR A 54 2.86 -9.76 -4.31
N THR A 55 1.56 -9.46 -4.34
CA THR A 55 0.67 -9.89 -5.41
C THR A 55 -0.31 -8.77 -5.73
N SER A 56 -0.65 -8.60 -7.00
CA SER A 56 -1.64 -7.61 -7.44
C SER A 56 -2.58 -8.24 -8.46
N GLN A 57 -3.87 -7.95 -8.34
CA GLN A 57 -4.88 -8.49 -9.22
C GLN A 57 -6.00 -7.48 -9.46
N ALA A 58 -6.39 -7.33 -10.74
CA ALA A 58 -7.59 -6.61 -11.14
C ALA A 58 -8.84 -7.36 -10.65
N LEU A 59 -9.69 -6.67 -9.88
CA LEU A 59 -10.95 -7.25 -9.39
C LEU A 59 -12.03 -7.31 -10.47
N VAL A 60 -11.93 -6.44 -11.47
CA VAL A 60 -12.81 -6.40 -12.65
C VAL A 60 -11.98 -6.76 -13.86
N GLN A 61 -12.41 -7.81 -14.56
CA GLN A 61 -11.79 -8.25 -15.81
C GLN A 61 -11.75 -7.08 -16.81
N ASP A 62 -10.59 -6.88 -17.45
CA ASP A 62 -10.32 -5.81 -18.42
C ASP A 62 -10.29 -4.37 -17.86
N ASN A 63 -10.37 -4.17 -16.53
CA ASN A 63 -10.19 -2.86 -15.91
C ASN A 63 -8.95 -2.82 -15.00
N PRO A 64 -7.79 -2.34 -15.51
CA PRO A 64 -6.56 -2.25 -14.71
C PRO A 64 -6.65 -1.27 -13.55
N HIS A 65 -7.60 -0.32 -13.56
CA HIS A 65 -7.81 0.59 -12.44
C HIS A 65 -8.53 -0.07 -11.24
N SER A 66 -9.00 -1.31 -11.40
CA SER A 66 -9.61 -2.10 -10.32
C SER A 66 -8.61 -2.98 -9.56
N GLU A 67 -7.31 -2.81 -9.82
CA GLU A 67 -6.25 -3.60 -9.19
C GLU A 67 -6.14 -3.32 -7.69
N VAL A 68 -6.08 -4.41 -6.92
CA VAL A 68 -5.78 -4.41 -5.49
C VAL A 68 -4.50 -5.20 -5.26
N CYS A 69 -3.54 -4.59 -4.58
CA CYS A 69 -2.29 -5.22 -4.19
C CYS A 69 -2.43 -5.78 -2.77
N PHE A 70 -2.02 -7.02 -2.57
CA PHE A 70 -1.71 -7.57 -1.26
C PHE A 70 -0.19 -7.56 -1.06
N VAL A 71 0.23 -7.04 0.08
CA VAL A 71 1.65 -6.97 0.45
C VAL A 71 1.83 -7.54 1.84
N GLU A 72 2.72 -8.51 1.94
CA GLU A 72 3.06 -9.20 3.18
C GLU A 72 4.40 -8.71 3.72
N THR A 73 4.51 -8.62 5.05
CA THR A 73 5.77 -8.29 5.71
C THR A 73 6.07 -9.25 6.87
N ASP A 74 7.36 -9.42 7.20
CA ASP A 74 7.78 -10.18 8.40
C ASP A 74 7.15 -9.58 9.66
N GLN A 75 7.20 -8.25 9.74
CA GLN A 75 6.54 -7.38 10.72
C GLN A 75 6.25 -6.03 10.03
N PRO A 76 5.16 -5.31 10.36
CA PRO A 76 4.22 -5.58 11.44
C PRO A 76 3.00 -6.46 11.09
N GLY A 77 2.82 -6.84 9.82
CA GLY A 77 1.59 -7.49 9.39
C GLY A 77 1.47 -7.60 7.87
N PHE A 78 0.28 -7.38 7.35
CA PHE A 78 0.02 -7.33 5.92
C PHE A 78 -0.83 -6.12 5.54
N PHE A 79 -0.79 -5.80 4.25
CA PHE A 79 -1.39 -4.61 3.70
C PHE A 79 -2.21 -4.93 2.46
N PHE A 80 -3.35 -4.24 2.31
CA PHE A 80 -4.01 -4.07 1.04
C PHE A 80 -3.81 -2.65 0.55
N VAL A 81 -3.40 -2.49 -0.71
CA VAL A 81 -3.16 -1.19 -1.35
C VAL A 81 -4.01 -1.12 -2.61
N MET A 82 -4.80 -0.05 -2.73
CA MET A 82 -5.71 0.14 -3.86
C MET A 82 -5.91 1.63 -4.17
N ARG A 83 -6.16 1.93 -5.44
CA ARG A 83 -6.51 3.29 -5.88
C ARG A 83 -8.01 3.47 -5.81
N ASP A 84 -8.44 4.69 -5.54
CA ASP A 84 -9.80 5.12 -5.85
C ASP A 84 -9.84 6.05 -7.05
N MET A 85 -11.06 6.37 -7.49
CA MET A 85 -11.32 7.19 -8.68
C MET A 85 -10.92 8.67 -8.51
N MET A 86 -10.46 9.09 -7.33
CA MET A 86 -10.17 10.48 -6.99
C MET A 86 -8.67 10.73 -6.76
N ASN A 87 -7.81 9.98 -7.46
CA ASN A 87 -6.33 10.05 -7.33
C ASN A 87 -5.86 9.88 -5.88
N SER A 88 -6.56 9.04 -5.11
CA SER A 88 -6.16 8.71 -3.76
C SER A 88 -5.81 7.23 -3.67
N ILE A 89 -4.87 6.92 -2.78
CA ILE A 89 -4.40 5.57 -2.52
C ILE A 89 -4.85 5.18 -1.12
N ASN A 90 -5.63 4.13 -1.05
CA ASN A 90 -6.13 3.57 0.20
C ASN A 90 -5.22 2.42 0.61
N VAL A 91 -4.71 2.51 1.84
CA VAL A 91 -3.85 1.50 2.47
C VAL A 91 -4.59 0.97 3.68
N VAL A 92 -4.88 -0.34 3.67
CA VAL A 92 -5.44 -1.05 4.81
C VAL A 92 -4.35 -1.92 5.41
N TYR A 93 -3.97 -1.65 6.64
CA TYR A 93 -3.04 -2.42 7.44
C TYR A 93 -3.80 -3.38 8.37
N ASN A 94 -3.34 -4.62 8.46
CA ASN A 94 -3.76 -5.58 9.48
C ASN A 94 -2.56 -6.25 10.12
N ARG A 95 -2.63 -6.45 11.43
CA ARG A 95 -1.65 -7.24 12.19
C ARG A 95 -1.82 -8.73 11.88
N TRP A 96 -0.75 -9.50 12.09
CA TRP A 96 -0.79 -10.97 11.96
C TRP A 96 -1.58 -11.68 13.06
N ASP A 97 -1.62 -11.12 14.27
CA ASP A 97 -2.26 -11.68 15.46
C ASP A 97 -3.51 -10.93 15.92
#